data_AF-A0A920TB23-F1
#
_entry.id   AF-A0A920TB23-F1
#
_cell.length_a   1.000
_cell.length_b   1.000
_cell.length_c   1.000
_cell.angle_alpha   90.00
_cell.angle_beta   90.00
_cell.angle_gamma   90.00
#
_symmetry.space_group_name_H-M   'P 1'
#
loop_
_entity.id
_entity.type
_entity.pdbx_description
1 polymer ?
#
loop_
_entity_poly.entity_id
_entity_poly.type
_entity_poly.pdbx_seq_one_letter_code
_entity_poly.pdbx_strand_id
1 'polypeptide(L)' 'MLAASLDRVDRSEGAEVIGDDLRRERIQQGLEILSGPGLNRAEQIQVLFSDPYRSGWNTADANETSDSPGDDA' A
#
# COMPACT_ATOMS: atom_id res chain seq x y z
N MET A 1 -17.53 6.60 -11.58
CA MET A 1 -16.31 7.08 -12.27
C MET A 1 -15.24 7.32 -11.23
N LEU A 2 -13.99 6.93 -11.49
CA LEU A 2 -12.89 6.99 -10.50
C LEU A 2 -12.62 8.42 -9.99
N ALA A 3 -12.61 9.41 -10.88
CA ALA A 3 -12.39 10.81 -10.50
C ALA A 3 -13.44 11.33 -9.49
N ALA A 4 -14.71 10.98 -9.67
CA ALA A 4 -15.78 11.37 -8.74
C ALA A 4 -15.64 10.68 -7.36
N SER A 5 -15.10 9.46 -7.33
CA SER A 5 -14.82 8.76 -6.07
C SER A 5 -13.69 9.42 -5.30
N LEU A 6 -12.62 9.86 -5.99
CA LEU A 6 -11.50 10.58 -5.37
C LEU A 6 -11.92 11.98 -4.91
N ASP A 7 -12.67 12.72 -5.73
CA ASP A 7 -13.24 14.04 -5.34
C ASP A 7 -14.07 13.95 -4.05
N ARG A 8 -14.84 12.85 -3.88
CA ARG A 8 -15.63 12.64 -2.66
C ARG A 8 -14.76 12.42 -1.42
N VAL A 9 -13.62 11.74 -1.55
CA VAL A 9 -12.66 11.55 -0.45
C VAL A 9 -12.02 12.88 -0.08
N ASP A 10 -11.64 13.67 -1.07
CA ASP A 10 -10.99 14.97 -0.88
C ASP A 10 -11.89 15.99 -0.20
N ARG A 11 -13.20 15.89 -0.43
CA ARG A 11 -14.22 16.74 0.19
C ARG A 11 -14.81 16.16 1.48
N SER A 12 -14.32 15.01 1.95
CA SER A 12 -14.82 14.39 3.17
C SER A 12 -14.29 15.08 4.43
N GLU A 13 -15.06 15.02 5.50
CA GLU A 13 -14.58 15.45 6.82
C GLU A 13 -13.39 14.56 7.25
N GLY A 14 -12.28 15.18 7.63
CA GLY A 14 -11.04 14.47 8.00
C GLY A 14 -10.12 14.15 6.82
N ALA A 15 -10.38 14.65 5.60
CA ALA A 15 -9.49 14.48 4.46
C ALA A 15 -8.04 14.93 4.74
N GLU A 16 -7.86 15.97 5.54
CA GLU A 16 -6.55 16.47 6.03
C GLU A 16 -5.71 15.36 6.70
N VAL A 17 -6.36 14.47 7.47
CA VAL A 17 -5.70 13.36 8.18
C VAL A 17 -5.21 12.27 7.22
N ILE A 18 -5.83 12.18 6.04
CA ILE A 18 -5.54 11.18 5.00
C ILE A 18 -4.51 11.74 4.00
N GLY A 19 -4.18 13.03 4.06
CA GLY A 19 -3.22 13.66 3.15
C GLY A 19 -1.87 12.94 3.09
N ASP A 20 -1.40 12.44 4.25
CA ASP A 20 -0.12 11.74 4.41
C ASP A 20 -0.27 10.19 4.40
N ASP A 21 -1.44 9.65 4.03
CA ASP A 21 -1.64 8.19 3.98
C ASP A 21 -0.88 7.59 2.79
N LEU A 22 0.06 6.68 3.08
CA LEU A 22 0.87 5.98 2.08
C LEU A 22 0.03 5.28 1.00
N ARG A 23 -1.17 4.79 1.33
CA ARG A 23 -2.07 4.17 0.34
C ARG A 23 -2.58 5.21 -0.66
N ARG A 24 -2.87 6.43 -0.20
CA ARG A 24 -3.30 7.53 -1.06
C ARG A 24 -2.18 7.95 -2.02
N GLU A 25 -0.96 8.06 -1.51
CA GLU A 25 0.23 8.34 -2.32
C GLU A 25 0.45 7.25 -3.40
N ARG A 26 0.41 5.97 -3.01
CA ARG A 26 0.56 4.85 -3.96
C ARG A 26 -0.56 4.80 -5.00
N ILE A 27 -1.80 5.13 -4.63
CA ILE A 27 -2.91 5.23 -5.59
C ILE A 27 -2.61 6.33 -6.62
N GLN A 28 -2.16 7.50 -6.18
CA GLN A 28 -1.78 8.61 -7.07
C GLN A 28 -0.66 8.22 -8.04
N GLN A 29 0.43 7.62 -7.52
CA GLN A 29 1.55 7.13 -8.35
C GLN A 29 1.09 6.05 -9.35
N GLY A 30 0.19 5.15 -8.94
CA GLY A 30 -0.40 4.16 -9.83
C GLY A 30 -1.20 4.78 -10.99
N LEU A 31 -1.94 5.85 -10.72
CA LEU A 31 -2.67 6.60 -11.76
C LEU A 31 -1.73 7.29 -12.74
N GLU A 32 -0.61 7.81 -12.26
CA GLU A 32 0.45 8.40 -13.10
C GLU A 32 1.08 7.35 -14.01
N ILE A 33 1.40 6.15 -13.50
CA ILE A 33 1.90 5.03 -14.32
C ILE A 33 0.87 4.62 -15.39
N LEU A 34 -0.41 4.58 -15.03
CA LEU A 34 -1.48 4.18 -15.95
C LEU A 34 -1.72 5.22 -17.06
N SER A 35 -1.64 6.51 -16.71
CA SER A 35 -1.89 7.64 -17.62
C SER A 35 -0.67 8.06 -18.44
N GLY A 36 0.53 7.71 -17.99
CA GLY A 36 1.77 7.97 -18.70
C GLY A 36 1.97 7.11 -19.95
N PRO A 37 2.73 7.60 -20.95
CA PRO A 37 3.16 6.79 -22.08
C PRO A 37 4.23 5.77 -21.63
N GLY A 38 4.14 4.52 -22.07
CA GLY A 38 5.17 3.52 -21.77
C GLY A 38 4.74 2.06 -21.91
N LEU A 39 5.73 1.18 -22.01
CA LEU A 39 5.56 -0.27 -21.90
C LEU A 39 5.66 -0.70 -20.42
N ASN A 40 5.31 -1.95 -20.13
CA ASN A 40 5.48 -2.58 -18.80
C ASN A 40 4.72 -1.89 -17.64
N ARG A 41 3.61 -1.20 -17.90
CA ARG A 41 2.78 -0.55 -16.86
C ARG A 41 2.31 -1.54 -15.79
N ALA A 42 1.98 -2.77 -16.18
CA ALA A 42 1.57 -3.82 -15.24
C ALA A 42 2.69 -4.19 -14.26
N GLU A 43 3.93 -4.33 -14.75
CA GLU A 43 5.11 -4.61 -13.91
C GLU A 43 5.40 -3.45 -12.96
N GLN A 44 5.33 -2.21 -13.45
CA GLN A 44 5.54 -1.02 -12.61
C GLN A 44 4.50 -0.93 -11.49
N ILE A 45 3.22 -1.19 -11.78
CA ILE A 45 2.16 -1.26 -10.78
C ILE A 45 2.42 -2.40 -9.80
N GLN A 46 2.80 -3.58 -10.29
CA GLN A 46 3.11 -4.71 -9.43
C GLN A 46 4.24 -4.36 -8.44
N VAL A 47 5.32 -3.75 -8.91
CA VAL A 47 6.44 -3.32 -8.06
C VAL A 47 5.99 -2.26 -7.04
N LEU A 48 5.19 -1.28 -7.46
CA LEU A 48 4.70 -0.20 -6.60
C LEU A 48 3.91 -0.73 -5.38
N PHE A 49 3.15 -1.79 -5.57
CA PHE A 49 2.34 -2.42 -4.51
C PHE A 49 2.98 -3.65 -3.88
N SER A 50 4.21 -4.01 -4.27
CA SER A 50 4.91 -5.14 -3.67
C SER A 50 5.51 -4.76 -2.32
N ASP A 51 5.44 -5.69 -1.37
CA ASP A 51 6.23 -5.59 -0.16
C ASP A 51 7.72 -5.84 -0.46
N PRO A 52 8.64 -5.33 0.37
CA PRO A 52 10.03 -5.70 0.30
C PRO A 52 10.18 -7.22 0.38
N TYR A 53 11.06 -7.77 -0.45
CA TYR A 53 11.36 -9.20 -0.40
C TYR A 53 11.88 -9.58 0.99
N ARG A 54 11.24 -10.58 1.63
CA ARG A 54 11.70 -11.18 2.89
C ARG A 54 12.19 -12.59 2.62
N SER A 55 13.45 -12.88 2.95
CA SER A 55 13.99 -14.24 2.84
C SER A 55 13.17 -15.19 3.73
N GLY A 56 12.88 -16.38 3.22
CA GLY A 56 12.08 -17.38 3.94
C GLY A 56 10.59 -17.05 4.07
N TRP A 57 10.05 -16.09 3.30
CA TRP A 57 8.62 -15.70 3.34
C TRP A 57 7.63 -16.86 3.14
N ASN A 58 8.08 -17.96 2.54
CA ASN A 58 7.29 -19.15 2.23
C ASN A 58 7.62 -20.36 3.14
N THR A 59 8.31 -20.13 4.26
CA THR A 59 8.67 -21.19 5.22
C THR A 59 7.64 -21.21 6.35
N ALA A 60 7.30 -22.41 6.85
CA ALA A 60 6.22 -22.62 7.82
C ALA A 60 6.39 -21.82 9.15
N ASP A 61 7.63 -21.48 9.51
CA ASP A 61 7.99 -20.90 10.82
C ASP A 61 7.87 -19.36 10.87
N ALA A 62 7.46 -18.70 9.79
CA ALA A 62 7.38 -17.23 9.73
C ALA A 62 6.28 -16.63 10.64
N ASN A 63 5.45 -17.46 11.30
CA ASN A 63 4.28 -17.04 12.07
C ASN A 63 4.43 -17.21 13.60
N GLU A 64 5.59 -17.62 14.15
CA GLU A 64 5.69 -18.01 15.57
C GLU A 64 6.40 -17.05 16.53
N THR A 65 6.99 -15.92 16.07
CA THR A 65 7.80 -15.05 16.97
C THR A 65 7.19 -13.70 17.36
N SER A 66 5.87 -13.57 17.32
CA SER A 66 5.17 -12.39 17.88
C SER A 66 4.27 -12.79 19.04
N ASP A 67 4.82 -13.43 20.07
CA ASP A 67 4.22 -13.38 21.41
C ASP A 67 5.30 -13.05 22.43
N SER A 68 5.05 -12.00 23.22
CA SER A 68 6.02 -11.31 24.08
C SER A 68 6.44 -12.15 25.30
N PRO A 69 7.64 -11.91 25.86
CA PRO A 69 8.04 -12.52 27.12
C PRO A 69 7.46 -11.74 28.31
N GLY A 70 6.81 -12.46 29.23
CA GLY A 70 6.65 -12.04 30.63
C GLY A 70 5.23 -12.07 31.15
N ASP A 71 4.89 -13.14 31.90
CA ASP A 71 4.11 -12.96 33.13
C ASP A 71 4.73 -13.86 34.21
N ASP A 72 5.10 -13.22 35.31
CA ASP A 72 5.82 -13.76 36.46
C ASP A 72 4.92 -14.71 37.27
N ALA A 73 5.52 -15.75 37.86
CA ALA A 73 4.91 -16.58 38.91
C ALA A 73 5.81 -16.62 40.15
#